data_AF-A0A936TY60-F1
#
_entry.id   AF-A0A936TY60-F1
#
_cell.length_a   1.000
_cell.length_b   1.000
_cell.length_c   1.000
_cell.angle_alpha   90.00
_cell.angle_beta   90.00
_cell.angle_gamma   90.00
#
_symmetry.space_group_name_H-M   'P 1'
#
loop_
_entity.id
_entity.type
_entity.pdbx_description
1 polymer ?
#
loop_
_entity_poly.entity_id
_entity_poly.type
_entity_poly.pdbx_seq_one_letter_code
_entity_poly.pdbx_strand_id
1 'polypeptide(L)'
;MQFFKRKGVDIYPIPLWDAYIQEYENNGTKWNNPHRAVFTTKENLNFAAPNSELVTTLQVWFSADDQDTKMLARDKFGVLILDDTLFQYAV
;
A
#
# COMPACT_ATOMS: atom_id res chain seq x y z
N MET A 1 12.94 6.30 -0.83
CA MET A 1 13.07 4.92 -1.34
C MET A 1 14.08 4.93 -2.47
N GLN A 2 15.19 4.20 -2.33
CA GLN A 2 16.18 4.07 -3.39
C GLN A 2 15.65 3.03 -4.40
N PHE A 3 15.45 3.44 -5.65
CA PHE A 3 15.13 2.52 -6.74
C PHE A 3 16.42 2.11 -7.45
N PHE A 4 16.43 0.94 -8.07
CA PHE A 4 17.56 0.48 -8.86
C PHE A 4 17.08 0.06 -10.25
N LYS A 5 17.95 0.27 -11.25
CA LYS A 5 17.66 -0.08 -12.64
C LYS A 5 18.22 -1.45 -12.97
N ARG A 6 17.43 -2.29 -13.64
CA ARG A 6 17.89 -3.56 -14.22
C ARG A 6 17.34 -3.71 -15.63
N LYS A 7 18.22 -3.93 -16.62
CA LYS A 7 17.83 -4.07 -18.05
C LYS A 7 16.92 -2.92 -18.55
N GLY A 8 17.15 -1.71 -18.06
CA GLY A 8 16.33 -0.53 -18.42
C GLY A 8 15.00 -0.39 -17.68
N VAL A 9 14.66 -1.32 -16.80
CA VAL A 9 13.43 -1.29 -15.97
C VAL A 9 13.77 -0.76 -14.57
N ASP A 10 12.96 0.17 -14.07
CA ASP A 10 13.03 0.65 -12.70
C ASP A 10 12.42 -0.38 -11.74
N ILE A 11 13.17 -0.75 -10.70
CA ILE A 11 12.73 -1.68 -9.66
C ILE A 11 12.62 -0.91 -8.34
N TYR A 12 11.42 -1.02 -7.75
CA TYR A 12 11.07 -0.40 -6.49
C TYR A 12 11.00 -1.48 -5.40
N PRO A 13 11.90 -1.47 -4.40
CA PRO A 13 11.78 -2.38 -3.28
C PRO A 13 10.61 -1.96 -2.37
N ILE A 14 9.78 -2.92 -1.96
CA ILE A 14 8.69 -2.71 -1.00
C ILE A 14 8.94 -3.62 0.21
N PRO A 15 9.75 -3.20 1.20
CA PRO A 15 10.13 -4.03 2.35
C PRO A 15 8.95 -4.52 3.18
N LEU A 16 7.84 -3.78 3.16
CA LEU A 16 6.61 -4.14 3.86
C LEU A 16 6.02 -5.45 3.32
N TRP A 17 6.16 -5.72 2.01
CA TRP A 17 5.71 -6.98 1.42
C TRP A 17 6.55 -8.15 1.92
N ASP A 18 7.86 -7.97 2.10
CA ASP A 18 8.72 -9.02 2.67
C ASP A 18 8.31 -9.35 4.11
N ALA A 19 7.96 -8.34 4.91
CA ALA A 19 7.44 -8.53 6.27
C ALA A 19 6.10 -9.28 6.27
N TYR A 20 5.17 -8.93 5.38
CA TYR A 20 3.89 -9.63 5.26
C TYR A 20 4.04 -11.06 4.79
N ILE A 21 4.90 -11.31 3.82
CA ILE A 21 5.21 -12.65 3.36
C ILE A 21 5.75 -13.47 4.54
N GLN A 22 6.72 -12.93 5.29
CA GLN A 22 7.30 -13.61 6.46
C GLN A 22 6.30 -13.97 7.54
N GLU A 23 5.37 -13.07 7.85
CA GLU A 23 4.38 -13.28 8.90
C GLU A 23 3.25 -14.21 8.46
N TYR A 24 2.74 -14.03 7.23
CA TYR A 24 1.47 -14.65 6.81
C TYR A 24 1.64 -15.82 5.85
N GLU A 25 2.69 -15.87 5.05
CA GLU A 25 2.89 -16.92 4.03
C GLU A 25 3.89 -18.01 4.48
N ASN A 26 4.42 -17.90 5.70
CA ASN A 26 5.28 -18.90 6.30
C ASN A 26 4.48 -19.82 7.25
N ASN A 27 4.07 -20.99 6.75
CA ASN A 27 3.34 -21.97 7.56
C ASN A 27 4.25 -22.84 8.45
N GLY A 28 5.52 -22.45 8.64
CA GLY A 28 6.52 -23.15 9.45
C GLY A 28 7.21 -24.34 8.76
N THR A 29 6.70 -24.81 7.62
CA THR A 29 7.31 -25.93 6.85
C THR A 29 7.59 -25.58 5.40
N LYS A 30 6.80 -24.69 4.80
CA LYS A 30 6.92 -24.22 3.43
C LYS A 30 6.33 -22.82 3.28
N TRP A 31 6.92 -22.04 2.38
CA TRP A 31 6.33 -20.79 1.92
C TRP A 31 5.15 -21.08 0.97
N ASN A 32 4.02 -20.43 1.20
CA ASN A 32 2.86 -20.54 0.32
C ASN A 32 3.01 -19.63 -0.92
N ASN A 33 3.82 -20.09 -1.90
CA ASN A 33 4.06 -19.44 -3.21
C ASN A 33 3.90 -17.90 -3.19
N PRO A 34 4.68 -17.17 -2.37
CA PRO A 34 4.48 -15.73 -2.26
C PRO A 34 4.81 -15.10 -3.61
N HIS A 35 3.85 -14.38 -4.20
CA HIS A 35 4.13 -13.62 -5.41
C HIS A 35 5.02 -12.43 -5.07
N ARG A 36 6.34 -12.57 -5.29
CA ARG A 36 7.35 -11.64 -4.74
C ARG A 36 7.64 -10.41 -5.59
N ALA A 37 7.12 -10.37 -6.80
CA ALA A 37 7.31 -9.22 -7.68
C ALA A 37 6.06 -8.96 -8.50
N VAL A 38 5.79 -7.69 -8.72
CA VAL A 38 4.76 -7.20 -9.65
C VAL A 38 5.46 -6.39 -10.73
N PHE A 39 5.07 -6.61 -11.97
CA PHE A 39 5.50 -5.86 -13.14
C PHE A 39 4.29 -5.20 -13.78
N THR A 40 4.31 -3.87 -13.78
CA THR A 40 3.26 -3.04 -14.37
C THR A 40 3.80 -1.63 -14.61
N THR A 41 3.01 -0.77 -15.24
CA THR A 41 3.32 0.66 -15.41
C THR A 41 2.76 1.46 -14.24
N LYS A 42 3.40 2.59 -13.91
CA LYS A 42 2.96 3.43 -12.80
C LYS A 42 1.57 4.00 -13.04
N GLU A 43 1.26 4.32 -14.30
CA GLU A 43 -0.01 4.86 -14.74
C GLU A 43 -1.17 3.84 -14.58
N ASN A 44 -0.87 2.54 -14.53
CA ASN A 44 -1.88 1.50 -14.30
C ASN A 44 -2.31 1.40 -12.82
N LEU A 45 -1.47 1.86 -11.89
CA LEU A 45 -1.73 1.82 -10.44
C LEU A 45 -2.40 3.11 -9.98
N ASN A 46 -3.70 3.04 -9.71
CA ASN A 46 -4.48 4.23 -9.36
C ASN A 46 -4.92 4.22 -7.89
N PHE A 47 -4.90 5.41 -7.32
CA PHE A 47 -5.39 5.72 -5.99
C PHE A 47 -6.36 6.89 -6.12
N ALA A 48 -7.58 6.71 -5.65
CA ALA A 48 -8.62 7.71 -5.77
C ALA A 48 -9.39 7.85 -4.46
N ALA A 49 -9.85 9.07 -4.22
CA ALA A 49 -10.74 9.42 -3.13
C ALA A 49 -12.07 9.89 -3.76
N PRO A 50 -13.24 9.49 -3.22
CA PRO A 50 -14.54 9.83 -3.81
C PRO A 50 -14.96 11.30 -3.58
N ASN A 51 -14.11 12.07 -2.92
CA ASN A 51 -14.34 13.38 -2.35
C ASN A 51 -13.38 14.39 -2.97
N SER A 52 -13.84 15.63 -3.08
CA SER A 52 -13.05 16.76 -3.60
C SER A 52 -12.15 17.40 -2.52
N GLU A 53 -12.38 17.06 -1.25
CA GLU A 53 -11.63 17.57 -0.11
C GLU A 53 -10.50 16.61 0.27
N LEU A 54 -9.39 17.15 0.80
CA LEU A 54 -8.19 16.37 1.14
C LEU A 54 -8.41 15.38 2.31
N VAL A 55 -9.36 15.67 3.21
CA VAL A 55 -9.75 14.82 4.34
C VAL A 55 -11.23 15.05 4.66
N THR A 56 -12.06 14.02 4.53
CA THR A 56 -13.53 14.12 4.76
C THR A 56 -13.90 14.55 6.18
N THR A 57 -13.11 14.15 7.18
CA THR A 57 -13.42 14.47 8.57
C THR A 57 -12.13 14.69 9.33
N LEU A 58 -11.91 15.94 9.76
CA LEU A 58 -10.87 16.29 10.72
C LEU A 58 -11.53 16.87 11.97
N GLN A 59 -11.29 16.24 13.12
CA GLN A 59 -11.75 16.72 14.42
C GLN A 59 -10.58 16.73 15.38
N VAL A 60 -10.38 17.86 16.06
CA VAL A 60 -9.38 18.02 17.11
C VAL A 60 -10.10 18.49 18.36
N TRP A 61 -9.92 17.80 19.48
CA TRP A 61 -10.52 18.17 20.75
C TRP A 61 -9.64 17.77 21.92
N PHE A 62 -9.80 18.47 23.03
CA PHE A 62 -9.13 18.15 24.28
C PHE A 62 -10.03 17.21 25.11
N SER A 63 -9.50 16.06 25.51
CA SER A 63 -10.16 15.15 26.44
C SER A 63 -9.75 15.55 27.86
N ALA A 64 -10.66 16.14 28.63
CA ALA A 64 -10.36 16.58 29.99
C ALA A 64 -10.04 15.41 30.94
N ASP A 65 -10.67 14.26 30.72
CA ASP A 65 -10.47 13.04 31.53
C ASP A 65 -9.10 12.42 31.28
N ASP A 66 -8.66 12.40 30.02
CA ASP A 66 -7.34 11.86 29.64
C ASP A 66 -6.23 12.92 29.70
N GLN A 67 -6.60 14.20 29.90
CA GLN A 67 -5.73 15.37 29.82
C GLN A 67 -4.92 15.49 28.51
N ASP A 68 -5.43 14.92 27.41
CA ASP A 68 -4.75 14.83 26.13
C ASP A 68 -5.54 15.51 25.00
N THR A 69 -4.81 16.07 24.02
CA THR A 69 -5.40 16.51 22.75
C THR A 69 -5.51 15.33 21.80
N LYS A 70 -6.74 15.03 21.37
CA LYS A 70 -7.04 13.96 20.42
C LYS A 70 -7.33 14.54 19.05
N MET A 71 -6.89 13.83 18.02
CA MET A 71 -7.15 14.15 16.62
C MET A 71 -7.74 12.92 15.94
N LEU A 72 -8.91 13.11 15.33
CA LEU A 72 -9.53 12.13 14.45
C LEU A 72 -9.45 12.64 13.02
N ALA A 73 -8.75 11.91 12.17
CA ALA A 73 -8.79 12.08 10.72
C ALA A 73 -9.43 10.82 10.12
N ARG A 74 -10.54 10.99 9.39
CA ARG A 74 -11.20 9.91 8.66
C ARG A 74 -11.36 10.30 7.22
N ASP A 75 -11.01 9.37 6.35
CA ASP A 75 -11.25 9.50 4.93
C ASP A 75 -11.50 8.14 4.27
N LYS A 76 -12.04 8.16 3.06
CA LYS A 76 -12.29 6.98 2.25
C LYS A 76 -11.43 7.05 1.00
N PHE A 77 -10.60 6.03 0.81
CA PHE A 77 -9.80 5.90 -0.39
C PHE A 77 -10.04 4.53 -1.02
N GLY A 78 -9.84 4.47 -2.33
CA GLY A 78 -9.86 3.24 -3.12
C GLY A 78 -8.58 3.11 -3.94
N VAL A 79 -8.24 1.87 -4.23
CA VAL A 79 -7.17 1.51 -5.18
C VAL A 79 -7.79 0.79 -6.37
N LEU A 80 -7.26 1.02 -7.56
CA LEU A 80 -7.74 0.42 -8.80
C LEU A 80 -6.58 0.11 -9.74
N ILE A 81 -6.62 -1.09 -10.34
CA ILE A 81 -5.83 -1.45 -11.52
C ILE A 81 -6.70 -1.08 -12.73
N LEU A 82 -6.19 -0.24 -13.63
CA LEU A 82 -7.00 0.24 -14.77
C LEU A 82 -7.15 -0.83 -15.86
N ASP A 83 -6.06 -1.53 -16.14
CA ASP A 83 -5.97 -2.57 -17.15
C ASP A 83 -5.26 -3.78 -16.57
N ASP A 84 -6.03 -4.86 -16.39
CA ASP A 84 -5.55 -6.12 -15.85
C ASP A 84 -4.52 -6.79 -16.80
N THR A 85 -4.56 -6.50 -18.10
CA THR A 85 -3.60 -7.07 -19.07
C THR A 85 -2.19 -6.51 -18.91
N LEU A 86 -2.07 -5.33 -18.29
CA LEU A 86 -0.82 -4.67 -17.97
C LEU A 86 -0.32 -5.01 -16.55
N PHE A 87 -0.98 -5.94 -15.86
CA PHE A 87 -0.58 -6.38 -14.53
C PHE A 87 -0.04 -7.81 -14.58
N GLN A 88 1.23 -7.98 -14.21
CA GLN A 88 1.88 -9.27 -14.16
C GLN A 88 2.50 -9.46 -12.78
N TYR A 89 2.43 -10.66 -12.24
CA TYR A 89 3.09 -11.01 -10.98
C TYR A 89 3.98 -12.24 -11.19
N ALA A 90 5.12 -12.26 -10.51
CA ALA A 90 6.03 -13.40 -10.51
C ALA A 90 5.70 -14.33 -9.34
N VAL A 91 5.60 -15.63 -9.62
CA VAL A 91 5.50 -16.72 -8.63
C VAL A 91 6.88 -17.15 -8.17
#